data_AF-A0A838KDA5-F1
#
_entry.id   AF-A0A838KDA5-F1
#
_cell.length_a   1.000
_cell.length_b   1.000
_cell.length_c   1.000
_cell.angle_alpha   90.00
_cell.angle_beta   90.00
_cell.angle_gamma   90.00
#
_symmetry.space_group_name_H-M   'P 1'
#
loop_
_entity.id
_entity.type
_entity.pdbx_description
1 polymer ?
#
loop_
_entity_poly.entity_id
_entity_poly.type
_entity_poly.pdbx_seq_one_letter_code
_entity_poly.pdbx_strand_id
1 'polypeptide(L)'
;MLLTASNVLHPTGQHSPGWVRTRGDRIVGVGGGLPDGAPDQDFPGCVLTPGFVDMHVHGGAGAAYTSVDVDKLARVAAFHLRHGTTTTMASLVSASPSDLERSVALLADLVEQGVLAGIHLEGPWLSP
;
A
#
# COMPACT_ATOMS: atom_id res chain seq x y z
N MET A 1 19.68 6.72 -1.26
CA MET A 1 19.96 5.29 -1.06
C MET A 1 20.04 4.61 -2.42
N LEU A 2 20.98 3.70 -2.61
CA LEU A 2 21.14 2.85 -3.78
C LEU A 2 20.78 1.41 -3.39
N LEU A 3 19.78 0.86 -4.06
CA LEU A 3 19.29 -0.51 -3.89
C LEU A 3 19.67 -1.35 -5.11
N THR A 4 20.11 -2.58 -4.90
CA THR A 4 20.33 -3.57 -5.97
C THR A 4 19.47 -4.81 -5.74
N ALA A 5 19.03 -5.45 -6.82
CA ALA A 5 18.30 -6.71 -6.78
C ALA A 5 18.57 -7.54 -8.04
N SER A 6 18.35 -8.86 -7.95
CA SER A 6 18.46 -9.75 -9.11
C SER A 6 17.48 -9.41 -10.22
N ASN A 7 16.29 -8.91 -9.86
CA ASN A 7 15.33 -8.35 -10.80
C ASN A 7 14.72 -7.07 -10.23
N VAL A 8 14.60 -6.03 -11.05
CA VAL A 8 13.85 -4.82 -10.73
C VAL A 8 12.74 -4.67 -11.75
N LEU A 9 11.49 -4.77 -11.30
CA LEU A 9 10.32 -4.48 -12.11
C LEU A 9 9.99 -3.00 -12.05
N HIS A 10 9.65 -2.41 -13.20
CA HIS A 10 9.18 -1.04 -13.33
C HIS A 10 8.01 -0.98 -14.31
N PRO A 11 7.22 0.10 -14.36
CA PRO A 11 5.98 0.13 -15.14
C PRO A 11 6.12 -0.16 -16.64
N THR A 12 7.31 0.02 -17.19
CA THR A 12 7.62 -0.14 -18.62
C THR A 12 8.47 -1.36 -18.93
N GLY A 13 8.83 -2.19 -17.94
CA GLY A 13 9.69 -3.35 -18.17
C GLY A 13 10.39 -3.88 -16.93
N GLN A 14 11.54 -4.52 -17.15
CA GLN A 14 12.36 -5.08 -16.09
C GLN A 14 13.86 -4.97 -16.39
N HIS A 15 14.66 -4.99 -15.33
CA HIS A 15 16.11 -5.10 -15.40
C HIS A 15 16.61 -6.31 -14.59
N SER A 16 17.55 -7.06 -15.17
CA SER A 16 18.13 -8.27 -14.57
C SER A 16 19.64 -8.37 -14.86
N PRO A 17 20.53 -8.06 -13.90
CA PRO A 17 20.25 -7.42 -12.61
C PRO A 17 19.79 -5.98 -12.77
N GLY A 18 19.23 -5.39 -11.72
CA GLY A 18 18.76 -4.02 -11.72
C GLY A 18 19.08 -3.26 -10.43
N TRP A 19 18.95 -1.94 -10.50
CA TRP A 19 19.15 -1.05 -9.37
C TRP A 19 18.10 0.06 -9.32
N VAL A 20 17.86 0.58 -8.12
CA VAL A 20 16.98 1.73 -7.85
C VAL A 20 17.73 2.72 -6.97
N ARG A 21 17.74 4.00 -7.34
CA ARG A 21 18.29 5.08 -6.53
C ARG A 21 17.16 5.94 -5.99
N THR A 22 17.18 6.19 -4.68
CA THR A 22 16.22 7.06 -4.00
C THR A 22 16.92 8.26 -3.34
N ARG A 23 16.18 9.35 -3.19
CA ARG A 23 16.55 10.53 -2.39
C ARG A 23 15.31 10.98 -1.61
N GLY A 24 15.34 10.81 -0.29
CA GLY A 24 14.17 11.02 0.54
C GLY A 24 13.04 10.07 0.15
N ASP A 25 11.84 10.62 -0.08
CA ASP A 25 10.61 9.94 -0.49
C ASP A 25 10.52 9.68 -2.01
N ARG A 26 11.56 10.01 -2.79
CA ARG A 26 11.52 9.93 -4.26
C ARG A 26 12.51 8.92 -4.82
N ILE A 27 12.08 8.22 -5.85
CA ILE A 27 12.96 7.50 -6.77
C ILE A 27 13.57 8.55 -7.71
N VAL A 28 14.90 8.56 -7.82
CA VAL A 28 15.68 9.49 -8.66
C VAL A 28 16.41 8.79 -9.80
N GLY A 29 16.38 7.46 -9.86
CA GLY A 29 16.93 6.69 -10.97
C GLY A 29 16.61 5.21 -10.86
N VAL A 30 16.49 4.55 -12.00
CA VAL A 30 16.32 3.10 -12.15
C VAL A 30 17.15 2.67 -13.35
N GLY A 31 17.81 1.53 -13.29
CA GLY A 31 18.59 1.02 -14.41
C GLY A 31 18.95 -0.45 -14.28
N GLY A 32 19.53 -0.98 -15.35
CA GLY A 32 20.03 -2.35 -15.43
C GLY A 32 21.54 -2.44 -15.30
N GLY A 33 22.02 -3.67 -15.04
CA GLY A 33 23.44 -3.95 -14.86
C GLY A 33 23.96 -3.49 -13.50
N LEU A 34 25.25 -3.20 -13.45
CA LEU A 34 25.91 -2.72 -12.24
C LEU A 34 25.71 -1.20 -12.11
N PRO A 35 25.27 -0.70 -10.93
CA PRO A 35 25.18 0.74 -10.71
C PRO A 35 26.56 1.38 -10.50
N ASP A 36 26.61 2.70 -10.64
CA ASP A 36 27.77 3.48 -10.20
C ASP A 36 27.82 3.54 -8.67
N GLY A 37 28.82 2.88 -8.08
CA GLY A 37 29.09 2.84 -6.65
C GLY A 37 28.58 1.57 -5.95
N ALA A 38 28.98 1.41 -4.69
CA ALA A 38 28.52 0.30 -3.86
C ALA A 38 27.05 0.53 -3.43
N PRO A 39 26.19 -0.52 -3.43
CA PRO A 39 24.83 -0.39 -2.97
C PRO A 39 24.78 -0.17 -1.45
N ASP A 40 23.82 0.64 -1.01
CA ASP A 40 23.51 0.79 0.42
C ASP A 40 22.76 -0.45 0.94
N GLN A 41 21.96 -1.10 0.08
CA GLN A 41 21.30 -2.38 0.37
C GLN A 41 21.27 -3.25 -0.89
N ASP A 42 21.54 -4.54 -0.71
CA ASP A 42 21.53 -5.54 -1.77
C ASP A 42 20.52 -6.65 -1.45
N PHE A 43 19.69 -7.00 -2.45
CA PHE A 43 18.65 -8.01 -2.35
C PHE A 43 18.89 -9.14 -3.36
N PRO A 44 19.90 -9.98 -3.13
CA PRO A 44 20.24 -11.08 -4.04
C PRO A 44 19.12 -12.12 -4.09
N GLY A 45 18.80 -12.59 -5.29
CA GLY A 45 17.72 -13.56 -5.53
C GLY A 45 16.31 -12.99 -5.45
N CYS A 46 16.15 -11.72 -5.06
CA CYS A 46 14.85 -11.09 -4.92
C CYS A 46 14.39 -10.40 -6.22
N VAL A 47 13.08 -10.18 -6.28
CA VAL A 47 12.44 -9.29 -7.25
C VAL A 47 12.01 -8.04 -6.49
N LEU A 48 12.56 -6.89 -6.86
CA LEU A 48 12.13 -5.60 -6.36
C LEU A 48 11.02 -5.04 -7.26
N THR A 49 9.91 -4.62 -6.67
CA THR A 49 8.75 -4.08 -7.38
C THR A 49 8.32 -2.74 -6.77
N PRO A 50 7.50 -1.95 -7.47
CA PRO A 50 6.68 -0.95 -6.79
C PRO A 50 5.85 -1.64 -5.68
N GLY A 51 5.59 -0.92 -4.60
CA GLY A 51 4.67 -1.41 -3.56
C GLY A 51 3.27 -1.58 -4.13
N PHE A 52 2.51 -2.54 -3.60
CA PHE A 52 1.19 -2.86 -4.11
C PHE A 52 0.17 -1.77 -3.75
N VAL A 53 -0.81 -1.61 -4.63
CA VAL A 53 -1.96 -0.72 -4.45
C VAL A 53 -3.21 -1.59 -4.33
N ASP A 54 -3.77 -1.64 -3.13
CA ASP A 54 -5.00 -2.38 -2.86
C ASP A 54 -6.17 -1.40 -2.70
N MET A 55 -6.92 -1.22 -3.78
CA MET A 55 -8.06 -0.31 -3.81
C MET A 55 -9.35 -0.91 -3.27
N HIS A 56 -9.36 -2.20 -2.90
CA HIS A 56 -10.55 -2.88 -2.41
C HIS A 56 -10.20 -3.93 -1.36
N VAL A 57 -10.30 -3.55 -0.08
CA VAL A 57 -10.09 -4.45 1.04
C VAL A 57 -10.96 -4.14 2.25
N HIS A 58 -11.55 -5.18 2.85
CA HIS A 58 -12.49 -5.03 3.97
C HIS A 58 -11.85 -5.15 5.35
N GLY A 59 -10.63 -5.69 5.45
CA GLY A 59 -10.05 -6.06 6.72
C GLY A 59 -8.69 -6.74 6.60
N GLY A 60 -8.19 -7.21 7.74
CA GLY A 60 -6.87 -7.83 7.88
C GLY A 60 -6.50 -8.00 9.35
N ALA A 61 -5.59 -8.94 9.65
CA ALA A 61 -5.14 -9.21 11.02
C ALA A 61 -6.26 -9.40 12.08
N GLY A 62 -7.37 -10.02 11.69
CA GLY A 62 -8.51 -10.28 12.58
C GLY A 62 -9.43 -9.09 12.85
N ALA A 63 -9.27 -7.98 12.11
CA ALA A 63 -10.13 -6.80 12.18
C ALA A 63 -10.73 -6.46 10.81
N ALA A 64 -11.83 -5.71 10.81
CA ALA A 64 -12.50 -5.19 9.64
C ALA A 64 -12.58 -3.65 9.70
N TYR A 65 -12.61 -3.00 8.53
CA TYR A 65 -12.76 -1.55 8.44
C TYR A 65 -14.16 -1.04 8.85
N THR A 66 -15.12 -1.94 9.03
CA THR A 66 -16.43 -1.64 9.64
C THR A 66 -16.38 -1.60 11.18
N SER A 67 -15.20 -1.78 11.79
CA SER A 67 -15.03 -1.64 13.23
C SER A 67 -15.13 -0.17 13.68
N VAL A 68 -15.59 0.04 14.91
CA VAL A 68 -15.60 1.36 15.57
C VAL A 68 -14.35 1.62 16.43
N ASP A 69 -13.44 0.64 16.48
CA ASP A 69 -12.22 0.67 17.28
C ASP A 69 -11.05 1.13 16.40
N VAL A 70 -10.57 2.35 16.64
CA VAL A 70 -9.52 3.01 15.84
C VAL A 70 -8.22 2.21 15.82
N ASP A 71 -7.87 1.55 16.93
CA ASP A 71 -6.64 0.74 17.00
C ASP A 71 -6.75 -0.49 16.09
N LYS A 72 -7.96 -1.04 15.93
CA LYS A 72 -8.20 -2.12 14.96
C LYS A 72 -8.08 -1.62 13.53
N LEU A 73 -8.62 -0.43 13.22
CA LEU A 73 -8.55 0.14 11.86
C LEU A 73 -7.10 0.38 11.42
N ALA A 74 -6.29 1.02 12.26
CA ALA A 74 -4.87 1.24 11.99
C ALA A 74 -4.08 -0.08 11.87
N ARG A 75 -4.44 -1.09 12.68
CA ARG A 75 -3.83 -2.43 12.62
C ARG A 75 -4.07 -3.12 11.29
N VAL A 76 -5.24 -2.96 10.67
CA VAL A 76 -5.52 -3.51 9.34
C VAL A 76 -4.56 -2.93 8.31
N ALA A 77 -4.43 -1.60 8.24
CA ALA A 77 -3.53 -0.94 7.30
C ALA A 77 -2.06 -1.36 7.53
N ALA A 78 -1.62 -1.39 8.79
CA ALA A 78 -0.27 -1.83 9.14
C ALA A 78 0.00 -3.31 8.78
N PHE A 79 -1.03 -4.17 8.84
CA PHE A 79 -0.91 -5.56 8.41
C PHE A 79 -0.63 -5.66 6.91
N HIS A 80 -1.39 -4.94 6.08
CA HIS A 80 -1.20 -4.92 4.63
C HIS A 80 0.14 -4.33 4.22
N LEU A 81 0.59 -3.26 4.90
CA LEU A 81 1.91 -2.67 4.69
C LEU A 81 3.05 -3.70 4.90
N ARG A 82 2.97 -4.52 5.95
CA ARG A 82 3.96 -5.57 6.21
C ARG A 82 4.00 -6.67 5.15
N HIS A 83 2.98 -6.77 4.30
CA HIS A 83 2.88 -7.75 3.22
C HIS A 83 3.09 -7.12 1.82
N GLY A 84 3.54 -5.88 1.75
CA GLY A 84 3.93 -5.22 0.50
C GLY A 84 2.92 -4.22 -0.06
N THR A 85 1.74 -4.07 0.56
CA THR A 85 0.74 -3.07 0.14
C THR A 85 1.05 -1.72 0.75
N THR A 86 1.66 -0.84 -0.04
CA THR A 86 2.07 0.51 0.39
C THR A 86 0.97 1.56 0.23
N THR A 87 -0.11 1.22 -0.47
CA THR A 87 -1.27 2.10 -0.69
C THR A 87 -2.52 1.26 -0.58
N THR A 88 -3.40 1.59 0.36
CA THR A 88 -4.62 0.81 0.61
C THR A 88 -5.83 1.72 0.81
N MET A 89 -6.98 1.31 0.27
CA MET A 89 -8.27 1.95 0.50
C MET A 89 -9.15 1.04 1.35
N ALA A 90 -9.80 1.60 2.37
CA ALA A 90 -10.72 0.86 3.22
C ALA A 90 -12.09 0.69 2.54
N SER A 91 -12.49 -0.56 2.29
CA SER A 91 -13.80 -0.87 1.70
C SER A 91 -14.88 -1.05 2.77
N LEU A 92 -15.95 -0.26 2.66
CA LEU A 92 -17.17 -0.38 3.44
C LEU A 92 -18.26 -1.02 2.58
N VAL A 93 -18.82 -2.13 3.04
CA VAL A 93 -20.00 -2.75 2.41
C VAL A 93 -21.27 -1.97 2.73
N SER A 94 -22.36 -2.27 2.02
CA SER A 94 -23.71 -1.78 2.32
C SER A 94 -24.05 -1.82 3.82
N ALA A 95 -24.46 -0.67 4.37
CA ALA A 95 -24.88 -0.50 5.75
C ALA A 95 -26.04 0.51 5.86
N SER A 96 -26.59 0.70 7.06
CA SER A 96 -27.52 1.80 7.31
C SER A 96 -26.82 3.16 7.06
N PRO A 97 -27.54 4.23 6.66
CA PRO A 97 -26.92 5.54 6.46
C PRO A 97 -26.11 6.02 7.67
N SER A 98 -26.66 5.85 8.89
CA SER A 98 -25.97 6.24 10.13
C SER A 98 -24.70 5.43 10.42
N ASP A 99 -24.69 4.13 10.11
CA ASP A 99 -23.49 3.30 10.30
C ASP A 99 -22.42 3.64 9.26
N LEU A 100 -22.84 3.95 8.03
CA LEU A 100 -21.94 4.34 6.95
C LEU A 100 -21.30 5.69 7.27
N GLU A 101 -22.08 6.70 7.66
CA GLU A 101 -21.58 8.01 8.07
C GLU A 101 -20.56 7.90 9.20
N ARG A 102 -20.87 7.12 10.24
CA ARG A 102 -19.93 6.89 11.35
C ARG A 102 -18.63 6.24 10.89
N SER A 103 -18.72 5.22 10.04
CA SER A 103 -17.54 4.49 9.56
C SER A 103 -16.67 5.38 8.66
N VAL A 104 -17.31 6.17 7.79
CA VAL A 104 -16.62 7.15 6.94
C VAL A 104 -15.90 8.19 7.78
N ALA A 105 -16.53 8.73 8.83
CA ALA A 105 -15.90 9.71 9.71
C ALA A 105 -14.64 9.16 10.39
N LEU A 106 -14.70 7.94 10.95
CA LEU A 106 -13.53 7.31 11.59
C LEU A 106 -12.40 7.01 10.60
N LEU A 107 -12.73 6.57 9.39
CA LEU A 107 -11.73 6.29 8.37
C LEU A 107 -11.17 7.56 7.73
N ALA A 108 -11.93 8.65 7.69
CA ALA A 108 -11.46 9.93 7.18
C ALA A 108 -10.27 10.46 8.00
N ASP A 109 -10.31 10.34 9.33
CA ASP A 109 -9.18 10.70 10.20
C ASP A 109 -7.91 9.92 9.84
N LEU A 110 -8.03 8.62 9.51
CA LEU A 110 -6.90 7.79 9.08
C LEU A 110 -6.40 8.15 7.67
N VAL A 111 -7.28 8.64 6.80
CA VAL A 111 -6.89 9.18 5.49
C VAL A 111 -6.11 10.48 5.67
N GLU A 112 -6.57 11.39 6.53
CA GLU A 112 -5.88 12.65 6.82
C GLU A 112 -4.50 12.44 7.46
N GLN A 113 -4.36 11.38 8.27
CA GLN A 113 -3.08 10.96 8.85
C GLN A 113 -2.16 10.22 7.85
N GLY A 114 -2.63 9.93 6.63
CA GLY A 114 -1.87 9.20 5.61
C GLY A 114 -1.73 7.69 5.88
N VAL A 115 -2.51 7.14 6.81
CA VAL A 115 -2.55 5.69 7.09
C VAL A 115 -3.30 4.95 5.98
N LEU A 116 -4.37 5.56 5.46
CA LEU A 116 -5.15 5.06 4.33
C LEU A 116 -5.05 6.03 3.16
N ALA A 117 -5.10 5.51 1.95
CA ALA A 117 -5.14 6.33 0.73
C ALA A 117 -6.56 6.84 0.41
N GLY A 118 -7.58 6.21 0.98
CA GLY A 118 -8.97 6.60 0.79
C GLY A 118 -9.97 5.59 1.34
N ILE A 119 -11.25 5.84 1.05
CA ILE A 119 -12.38 5.01 1.43
C ILE A 119 -13.10 4.57 0.16
N HIS A 120 -13.38 3.28 0.03
CA HIS A 120 -14.17 2.70 -1.04
C HIS A 120 -15.55 2.31 -0.50
N LEU A 121 -16.62 2.89 -1.06
CA LEU A 121 -18.00 2.57 -0.69
C LEU A 121 -18.55 1.48 -1.62
N GLU A 122 -18.45 0.23 -1.20
CA GLU A 122 -19.03 -0.93 -1.88
C GLU A 122 -20.52 -1.09 -1.50
N GLY A 123 -21.30 -0.10 -1.91
CA GLY A 123 -22.72 0.04 -1.56
C GLY A 123 -23.00 1.26 -0.68
N PRO A 124 -24.27 1.51 -0.30
CA PRO A 124 -25.44 0.62 -0.47
C PRO A 124 -26.18 0.73 -1.80
N TRP A 125 -25.71 1.54 -2.76
CA TRP A 125 -26.39 1.77 -4.04
C TRP A 125 -26.13 0.65 -5.07
N LEU A 126 -26.52 -0.58 -4.73
CA LEU A 126 -26.35 -1.78 -5.55
C LEU A 126 -27.70 -2.25 -6.15
N SER A 127 -27.64 -3.01 -7.25
CA SER A 127 -28.80 -3.74 -7.82
C SER A 127 -28.46 -5.24 -7.82
N PRO A 128 -29.28 -6.10 -7.18
CA PRO A 128 -29.03 -7.55 -7.11
C PRO A 128 -29.26 -8.27 -8.45
#